data_AF-A0A3C0B6Y4-F1
#
_entry.id   AF-A0A3C0B6Y4-F1
#
_cell.length_a   1.000
_cell.length_b   1.000
_cell.length_c   1.000
_cell.angle_alpha   90.00
_cell.angle_beta   90.00
_cell.angle_gamma   90.00
#
_symmetry.space_group_name_H-M   'P 1'
#
loop_
_entity.id
_entity.type
_entity.pdbx_description
1 polymer ?
#
loop_
_entity_poly.entity_id
_entity_poly.type
_entity_poly.pdbx_seq_one_letter_code
_entity_poly.pdbx_strand_id
1 'polypeptide(L)'
;MVNKNIDNILVCRYFSLSEFFNEIQTEQSLNAKRKKSVLDNLRKGHLVSYHLLNKQEGIFDDYLVVDFKNVYGIHRSTLSKIIKNSGTRVRLLPPYREHLSQAFARYFMRVGLPQDIAIEGY
;
A
#
# COMPACT_ATOMS: atom_id res chain seq x y z
N MET A 1 20.82 -7.50 -0.98
CA MET A 1 20.03 -7.62 0.27
C MET A 1 20.26 -6.38 1.11
N VAL A 2 19.21 -5.84 1.72
CA VAL A 2 19.24 -4.66 2.61
C VAL A 2 19.98 -5.00 3.91
N ASN A 3 20.69 -4.00 4.46
CA ASN A 3 21.49 -3.96 5.69
C ASN A 3 21.17 -5.08 6.71
N LYS A 4 22.18 -5.82 7.16
CA LYS A 4 22.05 -6.95 8.10
C LYS A 4 21.70 -6.53 9.53
N ASN A 5 21.80 -5.24 9.86
CA ASN A 5 21.58 -4.73 11.22
C ASN A 5 20.10 -4.41 11.54
N ILE A 6 19.15 -4.86 10.70
CA ILE A 6 17.71 -4.62 10.89
C ILE A 6 17.01 -5.94 11.17
N ASP A 7 16.59 -6.13 12.42
CA ASP A 7 15.94 -7.36 12.87
C ASP A 7 14.43 -7.35 12.64
N ASN A 8 13.78 -6.19 12.70
CA ASN A 8 12.35 -6.04 12.45
C ASN A 8 12.09 -5.43 11.07
N ILE A 9 11.34 -6.16 10.24
CA ILE A 9 10.96 -5.74 8.89
C ILE A 9 9.47 -5.41 8.91
N LEU A 10 9.10 -4.22 8.42
CA LEU A 10 7.70 -3.87 8.24
C LEU A 10 7.18 -4.47 6.93
N VAL A 11 6.02 -5.11 7.02
CA VAL A 11 5.28 -5.64 5.87
C VAL A 11 3.86 -5.10 5.89
N CYS A 12 3.27 -4.92 4.72
CA CYS A 12 1.87 -4.50 4.55
C CYS A 12 1.12 -5.54 3.73
N ARG A 13 -0.18 -5.63 3.96
CA ARG A 13 -1.08 -6.43 3.12
C ARG A 13 -1.29 -5.72 1.78
N TYR A 14 -1.49 -6.51 0.74
CA TYR A 14 -2.13 -6.06 -0.49
C TYR A 14 -3.27 -7.01 -0.84
N PHE A 15 -4.20 -6.55 -1.65
CA PHE A 15 -5.33 -7.32 -2.18
C PHE A 15 -5.66 -6.83 -3.59
N SER A 16 -6.47 -7.58 -4.32
CA SER A 16 -6.98 -7.15 -5.63
C SER A 16 -7.90 -5.94 -5.50
N LEU A 17 -8.02 -5.14 -6.56
CA LEU A 17 -8.95 -4.02 -6.61
C LEU A 17 -10.41 -4.49 -6.46
N SER A 18 -10.73 -5.67 -6.96
CA SER A 18 -12.03 -6.31 -6.77
C SER A 18 -12.31 -6.61 -5.30
N GLU A 19 -11.35 -7.23 -4.58
CA GLU A 19 -11.45 -7.47 -3.13
C GLU A 19 -11.57 -6.15 -2.35
N PHE A 20 -10.78 -5.14 -2.71
CA PHE A 20 -10.87 -3.80 -2.11
C PHE A 20 -12.30 -3.27 -2.17
N PHE A 21 -12.92 -3.29 -3.36
CA PHE A 21 -14.28 -2.82 -3.54
C PHE A 21 -15.31 -3.65 -2.79
N ASN A 22 -15.07 -4.95 -2.58
CA ASN A 22 -15.95 -5.79 -1.79
C ASN A 22 -15.88 -5.43 -0.31
N GLU A 23 -14.68 -5.20 0.24
CA GLU A 23 -14.50 -4.76 1.63
C GLU A 23 -15.21 -3.41 1.87
N ILE A 24 -15.00 -2.40 1.01
CA ILE A 24 -15.67 -1.10 1.20
C ILE A 24 -17.17 -1.10 0.85
N GLN A 25 -17.65 -2.07 0.06
CA GLN A 25 -19.09 -2.25 -0.19
C GLN A 25 -19.82 -2.80 1.04
N THR A 26 -19.17 -3.69 1.80
CA THR A 26 -19.76 -4.18 3.06
C THR A 26 -19.90 -3.07 4.10
N GLU A 27 -19.04 -2.04 4.04
CA GLU A 27 -19.11 -0.88 4.91
C GLU A 27 -20.15 0.15 4.43
N GLN A 28 -20.36 0.31 3.12
CA GLN A 28 -21.24 1.33 2.54
C GLN A 28 -21.80 0.87 1.19
N SER A 29 -23.11 1.06 0.92
CA SER A 29 -23.67 0.78 -0.41
C SER A 29 -23.03 1.67 -1.48
N LEU A 30 -22.14 1.10 -2.30
CA LEU A 30 -21.40 1.82 -3.34
C LEU A 30 -22.08 1.68 -4.70
N ASN A 31 -22.75 2.74 -5.14
CA ASN A 31 -23.20 2.86 -6.53
C ASN A 31 -22.02 3.04 -7.51
N ALA A 32 -22.27 2.84 -8.81
CA ALA A 32 -21.23 2.91 -9.85
C ALA A 32 -20.50 4.27 -9.90
N LYS A 33 -21.21 5.37 -9.68
CA LYS A 33 -20.62 6.73 -9.62
C LYS A 33 -19.59 6.84 -8.50
N ARG A 34 -19.90 6.28 -7.33
CA ARG A 34 -19.01 6.32 -6.17
C ARG A 34 -17.81 5.40 -6.35
N LYS A 35 -18.00 4.18 -6.90
CA LYS A 35 -16.88 3.29 -7.26
C LYS A 35 -15.89 4.00 -8.20
N LYS A 36 -16.40 4.70 -9.23
CA LYS A 36 -15.57 5.48 -10.16
C LYS A 36 -14.79 6.60 -9.45
N SER A 37 -15.44 7.33 -8.54
CA SER A 37 -14.79 8.38 -7.75
C SER A 37 -13.67 7.82 -6.85
N VAL A 38 -13.94 6.70 -6.16
CA VAL A 38 -12.94 6.03 -5.32
C VAL A 38 -11.75 5.58 -6.15
N LEU A 39 -12.00 4.95 -7.31
CA LEU A 39 -10.93 4.52 -8.22
C LEU A 39 -10.08 5.69 -8.72
N ASP A 40 -10.70 6.82 -9.08
CA ASP A 40 -9.95 8.00 -9.54
C ASP A 40 -9.10 8.60 -8.40
N ASN A 41 -9.62 8.63 -7.17
CA ASN A 41 -8.85 9.05 -6.00
C ASN A 41 -7.71 8.09 -5.65
N LEU A 42 -7.89 6.78 -5.81
CA LEU A 42 -6.80 5.79 -5.69
C LEU A 42 -5.72 6.05 -6.74
N ARG A 43 -6.10 6.18 -8.01
CA ARG A 43 -5.18 6.41 -9.12
C ARG A 43 -4.39 7.71 -8.97
N LYS A 44 -5.01 8.76 -8.44
CA LYS A 44 -4.37 10.05 -8.15
C LYS A 44 -3.54 10.06 -6.85
N GLY A 45 -3.58 8.98 -6.06
CA GLY A 45 -2.89 8.90 -4.77
C GLY A 45 -3.52 9.77 -3.67
N HIS A 46 -4.77 10.21 -3.84
CA HIS A 46 -5.49 11.01 -2.85
C HIS A 46 -5.93 10.19 -1.62
N LEU A 47 -6.17 8.89 -1.81
CA LEU A 47 -6.42 7.97 -0.69
C LEU A 47 -5.08 7.56 -0.07
N VAL A 48 -4.53 8.45 0.77
CA VAL A 48 -3.16 8.31 1.33
C VAL A 48 -2.90 7.03 2.11
N SER A 49 -3.93 6.36 2.60
CA SER A 49 -3.85 5.07 3.30
C SER A 49 -3.66 3.88 2.36
N TYR A 50 -3.71 4.11 1.05
CA TYR A 50 -3.65 3.08 0.03
C TYR A 50 -2.70 3.46 -1.10
N HIS A 51 -2.19 2.45 -1.80
CA HIS A 51 -1.40 2.65 -3.01
C HIS A 51 -1.81 1.66 -4.10
N LEU A 52 -2.11 2.16 -5.29
CA LEU A 52 -2.52 1.35 -6.43
C LEU A 52 -1.29 0.88 -7.21
N LEU A 53 -1.16 -0.43 -7.40
CA LEU A 53 -0.18 -1.07 -8.28
C LEU A 53 -0.89 -1.60 -9.53
N ASN A 54 -0.17 -1.63 -10.63
CA ASN A 54 -0.70 -2.11 -11.89
C ASN A 54 -0.91 -3.63 -11.89
N LYS A 55 -1.79 -4.10 -12.77
CA LYS A 55 -1.90 -5.50 -13.13
C LYS A 55 -0.77 -5.91 -14.09
N GLN A 56 -0.50 -7.20 -14.16
CA GLN A 56 0.46 -7.77 -15.11
C GLN A 56 -0.06 -9.11 -15.59
N GLU A 57 -0.46 -9.18 -16.85
CA GLU A 57 -1.01 -10.41 -17.46
C GLU A 57 -0.07 -11.61 -17.27
N GLY A 58 -0.64 -12.76 -16.91
CA GLY A 58 0.12 -13.96 -16.59
C GLY A 58 0.78 -13.95 -15.21
N ILE A 59 0.63 -12.88 -14.42
CA ILE A 59 1.07 -12.80 -13.03
C ILE A 59 -0.06 -12.36 -12.08
N PHE A 60 -0.67 -11.21 -12.36
CA PHE A 60 -1.81 -10.65 -11.64
C PHE A 60 -2.81 -10.08 -12.65
N ASP A 61 -4.01 -10.68 -12.73
CA ASP A 61 -5.01 -10.28 -13.73
C ASP A 61 -5.83 -9.04 -13.33
N ASP A 62 -5.74 -8.65 -12.05
CA ASP A 62 -6.35 -7.43 -11.49
C ASP A 62 -5.28 -6.48 -10.92
N TYR A 63 -5.65 -5.21 -10.77
CA TYR A 63 -4.84 -4.22 -10.08
C TYR A 63 -4.71 -4.60 -8.61
N LEU A 64 -3.59 -4.25 -7.98
CA LEU A 64 -3.38 -4.50 -6.56
C LEU A 64 -3.48 -3.20 -5.78
N VAL A 65 -4.12 -3.24 -4.62
CA VAL A 65 -4.21 -2.14 -3.68
C VAL A 65 -3.40 -2.53 -2.45
N VAL A 66 -2.33 -1.78 -2.18
CA VAL A 66 -1.52 -1.93 -0.97
C VAL A 66 -2.19 -1.14 0.15
N ASP A 67 -2.34 -1.77 1.31
CA ASP A 67 -2.97 -1.16 2.49
C ASP A 67 -1.90 -0.72 3.50
N PHE A 68 -1.76 0.59 3.66
CA PHE A 68 -0.83 1.17 4.62
C PHE A 68 -1.40 1.27 6.03
N LYS A 69 -2.70 1.04 6.24
CA LYS A 69 -3.31 1.06 7.59
C LYS A 69 -2.89 -0.15 8.42
N ASN A 70 -2.72 -1.29 7.76
CA ASN A 70 -2.42 -2.57 8.39
C ASN A 70 -0.97 -2.98 8.11
N VAL A 71 -0.06 -2.43 8.92
CA VAL A 71 1.38 -2.73 8.89
C VAL A 71 1.74 -3.67 10.02
N TYR A 72 2.51 -4.71 9.70
CA TYR A 72 2.96 -5.71 10.66
C TYR A 72 4.49 -5.73 10.72
N GLY A 73 5.03 -5.85 11.93
CA GLY A 73 6.44 -6.14 12.14
C GLY A 73 6.68 -7.64 12.07
N ILE A 74 7.64 -8.07 11.24
CA ILE A 74 8.11 -9.46 11.20
C ILE A 74 9.61 -9.52 11.42
N HIS A 75 10.04 -10.45 12.27
CA HIS A 75 11.46 -10.67 12.48
C HIS A 75 12.12 -11.21 11.20
N ARG A 76 13.31 -10.70 10.88
CA ARG A 76 14.07 -11.05 9.67
C ARG A 76 14.30 -12.55 9.54
N SER A 77 14.61 -13.23 10.65
CA SER A 77 14.86 -14.67 10.63
C SER A 77 13.60 -15.44 10.19
N THR A 78 12.42 -15.04 10.67
CA THR A 78 11.12 -15.61 10.27
C THR A 78 10.84 -15.34 8.80
N LEU A 79 10.98 -14.07 8.36
CA LEU A 79 10.76 -13.71 6.96
C LEU A 79 11.72 -14.46 6.03
N SER A 80 12.98 -14.65 6.43
CA SER A 80 13.97 -15.39 5.65
C SER A 80 13.59 -16.86 5.48
N LYS A 81 13.02 -17.50 6.52
CA LYS A 81 12.50 -18.87 6.43
C LYS A 81 11.31 -18.95 5.48
N ILE A 82 10.37 -18.01 5.57
CA ILE A 82 9.22 -17.93 4.66
C ILE A 82 9.69 -17.80 3.21
N ILE A 83 10.63 -16.88 2.95
CA ILE A 83 11.16 -16.64 1.59
C ILE A 83 11.86 -17.87 1.02
N LYS A 84 12.64 -18.60 1.83
CA LYS A 84 13.32 -19.83 1.37
C LYS A 84 12.36 -20.94 0.96
N ASN A 85 11.19 -20.99 1.61
CA ASN A 85 10.15 -21.98 1.31
C ASN A 85 9.12 -21.47 0.30
N SER A 86 9.24 -20.20 -0.15
CA SER A 86 8.38 -19.62 -1.17
C SER A 86 8.95 -19.92 -2.56
N GLY A 87 8.09 -20.21 -3.52
CA GLY A 87 8.47 -20.38 -4.93
C GLY A 87 8.85 -19.05 -5.60
N THR A 88 8.53 -18.92 -6.88
CA THR A 88 8.77 -17.68 -7.65
C THR A 88 8.10 -16.48 -6.98
N ARG A 89 8.88 -15.40 -6.76
CA ARG A 89 8.39 -14.18 -6.13
C ARG A 89 8.43 -13.01 -7.11
N VAL A 90 7.28 -12.36 -7.24
CA VAL A 90 7.17 -11.12 -8.02
C VAL A 90 7.79 -9.98 -7.24
N ARG A 91 8.54 -9.12 -7.93
CA ARG A 91 9.19 -7.94 -7.35
C ARG A 91 8.89 -6.73 -8.20
N LEU A 92 8.66 -5.60 -7.55
CA LEU A 92 8.61 -4.32 -8.23
C LEU A 92 9.99 -3.95 -8.76
N LEU A 93 10.06 -3.64 -10.05
CA LEU A 93 11.24 -3.06 -10.68
C LEU A 93 11.38 -1.59 -10.27
N PRO A 94 12.59 -1.02 -10.23
CA PRO A 94 12.75 0.43 -10.23
C PRO A 94 12.10 1.05 -11.48
N PRO A 95 11.48 2.24 -11.41
CA PRO A 95 11.33 3.12 -10.23
C PRO A 95 10.09 2.81 -9.37
N TYR A 96 9.31 1.77 -9.69
CA TYR A 96 8.04 1.47 -9.04
C TYR A 96 8.19 1.13 -7.56
N ARG A 97 9.27 0.43 -7.20
CA ARG A 97 9.58 0.14 -5.80
C ARG A 97 9.85 1.42 -5.01
N GLU A 98 10.63 2.34 -5.57
CA GLU A 98 10.95 3.62 -4.93
C GLU A 98 9.69 4.47 -4.78
N HIS A 99 8.81 4.47 -5.79
CA HIS A 99 7.53 5.16 -5.72
C HIS A 99 6.62 4.62 -4.60
N LEU A 100 6.52 3.28 -4.45
CA LEU A 100 5.80 2.65 -3.35
C LEU A 100 6.40 3.05 -1.99
N SER A 101 7.73 2.99 -1.85
CA SER A 101 8.42 3.38 -0.61
C SER A 101 8.17 4.85 -0.24
N GLN A 102 8.15 5.76 -1.22
CA GLN A 102 7.81 7.16 -0.98
C GLN A 102 6.35 7.34 -0.56
N ALA A 103 5.41 6.61 -1.18
CA ALA A 103 4.01 6.67 -0.80
C ALA A 103 3.79 6.19 0.64
N PHE A 104 4.47 5.11 1.03
CA PHE A 104 4.47 4.62 2.41
C PHE A 104 5.04 5.65 3.40
N ALA A 105 6.18 6.27 3.08
CA ALA A 105 6.76 7.32 3.91
C ALA A 105 5.81 8.52 4.10
N ARG A 106 5.15 8.98 3.02
CA ARG A 106 4.16 10.07 3.08
C ARG A 106 2.98 9.74 4.01
N TYR A 107 2.51 8.49 3.99
CA TYR A 107 1.44 8.05 4.89
C TYR A 107 1.86 8.19 6.37
N PHE A 108 3.05 7.70 6.73
CA PHE A 108 3.59 7.79 8.10
C PHE A 108 3.89 9.23 8.52
N MET A 109 4.39 10.08 7.62
CA MET A 109 4.62 11.49 7.93
C MET A 109 3.32 12.23 8.25
N ARG A 110 2.22 11.90 7.57
CA ARG A 110 0.92 12.56 7.78
C ARG A 110 0.32 12.27 9.15
N VAL A 111 0.50 11.06 9.69
CA VAL A 111 0.03 10.71 11.04
C VAL A 111 0.85 11.36 12.16
N GLY A 112 2.01 11.93 11.84
CA GLY A 112 2.92 12.58 12.80
C GLY A 112 3.07 14.10 12.65
N LEU A 113 2.27 14.77 11.80
CA LEU A 113 2.35 16.23 11.69
C LEU A 113 1.72 16.87 12.94
N PRO A 114 2.47 17.70 13.69
CA PRO A 114 1.89 18.52 14.74
C PRO A 114 0.90 19.48 14.07
N GLN A 115 -0.28 19.60 14.68
CA GLN A 115 -1.37 20.56 14.48
C GLN A 115 -1.23 21.56 13.30
N ASP A 116 -2.29 21.70 12.50
CA ASP A 116 -2.34 22.64 11.37
C ASP A 116 -1.74 24.00 11.74
N ILE A 117 -0.79 24.48 10.93
CA ILE A 117 -0.16 25.78 11.12
C ILE A 117 -1.18 26.84 10.72
N ALA A 118 -1.78 27.51 11.71
CA ALA A 118 -2.58 28.70 11.47
C ALA A 118 -1.64 29.85 11.03
N ILE A 119 -1.88 30.39 9.84
CA ILE A 119 -1.25 31.66 9.42
C ILE A 119 -2.21 32.77 9.84
N GLU A 120 -1.87 33.48 10.91
CA GLU A 120 -2.63 34.65 11.35
C GLU A 120 -2.12 35.91 10.62
N GLY A 121 -3.03 36.73 10.10
CA GLY A 121 -2.71 38.06 9.57
C GLY A 121 -2.22 38.14 8.12
N TYR A 122 -2.37 37.07 7.33
CA TYR A 122 -2.24 37.10 5.86
C TYR A 122 -3.51 36.59 5.18
#